data_AF-A0A8S9Z527-F1
#
_entry.id   AF-A0A8S9Z527-F1
#
_cell.length_a   1.000
_cell.length_b   1.000
_cell.length_c   1.000
_cell.angle_alpha   90.00
_cell.angle_beta   90.00
_cell.angle_gamma   90.00
#
_symmetry.space_group_name_H-M   'P 1'
#
loop_
_entity.id
_entity.type
_entity.pdbx_description
1 polymer ?
#
loop_
_entity_poly.entity_id
_entity_poly.type
_entity_poly.pdbx_seq_one_letter_code
_entity_poly.pdbx_strand_id
1 'polypeptide(L)'
;MLKEIYSDLQGQILQAFETLIRMQEASDAFYTDIADKNEAMHIDIDQYNLNEKSANISFKPFATRKPEHQLDLQSWEDLSRSILERACAEIARGAEVIHRLHLGVHQAANKMGAKSDRVGDALRVRVHDTERAIRELEFQRSMMETEQEKMQQETRNLEEARRAKRASLKLAQTRLEGRQDRPGNENNEDAAHAGLLDELNGIVDSIDALDEQITKSK
;
A
#
# COMPACT_ATOMS: atom_id res chain seq x y z
N MET A 1 7.32 5.40 8.22
CA MET A 1 8.14 5.23 7.01
C MET A 1 8.31 6.47 6.14
N LEU A 2 7.33 6.94 5.33
CA LEU A 2 7.60 8.09 4.43
C LEU A 2 7.96 9.37 5.21
N LYS A 3 7.26 9.63 6.32
CA LYS A 3 7.59 10.73 7.24
C LYS A 3 8.97 10.58 7.89
N GLU A 4 9.37 9.34 8.22
CA GLU A 4 10.71 9.06 8.77
C GLU A 4 11.80 9.33 7.72
N ILE A 5 11.66 8.78 6.51
CA ILE A 5 12.60 9.01 5.40
C ILE A 5 12.71 10.51 5.11
N TYR A 6 11.59 11.21 5.07
CA TYR A 6 11.57 12.66 4.87
C TYR A 6 12.31 13.40 5.98
N SER A 7 12.02 13.08 7.25
CA SER A 7 12.67 13.69 8.41
C SER A 7 14.19 13.43 8.41
N ASP A 8 14.61 12.21 8.08
CA ASP A 8 16.02 11.82 8.03
C ASP A 8 16.76 12.60 6.93
N LEU A 9 16.22 12.65 5.72
CA LEU A 9 16.83 13.38 4.60
C LEU A 9 16.85 14.89 4.86
N GLN A 10 15.78 15.44 5.44
CA GLN A 10 15.72 16.84 5.83
C GLN A 10 16.81 17.17 6.87
N GLY A 11 17.03 16.28 7.84
CA GLY A 11 18.11 16.42 8.82
C GLY A 11 19.50 16.44 8.18
N GLN A 12 19.74 15.56 7.19
CA GLN A 12 21.01 15.53 6.46
C GLN A 12 21.23 16.81 5.64
N ILE A 13 20.18 17.35 5.00
CA ILE A 13 20.24 18.61 4.26
C ILE A 13 20.61 19.77 5.21
N LEU A 14 20.00 19.84 6.40
CA LEU A 14 20.32 20.87 7.39
C LEU A 14 21.79 20.80 7.83
N GLN A 15 22.30 19.60 8.11
CA GLN A 15 23.72 19.40 8.43
C GLN A 15 24.65 19.84 7.28
N ALA A 16 24.24 19.62 6.04
CA ALA A 16 25.00 20.06 4.87
C ALA A 16 25.04 21.58 4.74
N PHE A 17 23.92 22.28 4.98
CA PHE A 17 23.91 23.74 5.02
C PHE A 17 24.82 24.31 6.10
N GLU A 18 24.78 23.74 7.31
CA GLU A 18 25.67 24.16 8.39
C GLU A 18 27.14 23.97 8.02
N THR A 19 27.48 22.83 7.39
CA THR A 19 28.85 22.54 6.95
C THR A 19 29.30 23.51 5.85
N LEU A 20 28.43 23.87 4.91
CA LEU A 20 28.73 24.86 3.87
C LEU A 20 29.06 26.24 4.47
N ILE A 21 28.29 26.68 5.48
CA ILE A 21 28.56 27.95 6.18
C ILE A 21 29.94 27.91 6.83
N ARG A 22 30.27 26.84 7.56
CA ARG A 22 31.58 26.69 8.21
C ARG A 22 32.74 26.63 7.21
N MET A 23 32.54 25.96 6.08
CA MET A 23 33.52 25.93 4.99
C MET A 23 33.73 27.32 4.38
N GLN A 24 32.67 28.10 4.20
CA GLN A 24 32.78 29.48 3.71
C GLN A 24 33.59 30.34 4.68
N GLU A 25 33.29 30.28 5.97
CA GLU A 25 34.03 31.04 7.00
C GLU A 25 35.53 30.66 7.03
N ALA A 26 35.85 29.38 6.90
CA ALA A 26 37.24 28.92 6.84
C ALA A 26 37.93 29.38 5.55
N SER A 27 37.22 29.37 4.43
CA SER A 27 37.71 29.87 3.14
C SER A 27 37.98 31.36 3.18
N ASP A 28 37.06 32.16 3.75
CA ASP A 28 37.20 33.61 3.85
C ASP A 28 38.43 33.97 4.70
N ALA A 29 38.60 33.32 5.86
CA ALA A 29 39.78 33.50 6.70
C ALA A 29 41.09 33.14 5.98
N PHE A 30 41.09 32.08 5.18
CA PHE A 30 42.25 31.67 4.39
C PHE A 30 42.57 32.66 3.26
N TYR A 31 41.55 33.20 2.58
CA TYR A 31 41.76 34.24 1.56
C TYR A 31 42.27 35.54 2.14
N THR A 32 41.77 35.96 3.32
CA THR A 32 42.30 37.13 4.03
C THR A 32 43.76 36.94 4.40
N ASP A 33 44.13 35.79 4.96
CA ASP A 33 45.52 35.49 5.31
C ASP A 33 46.47 35.51 4.09
N ILE A 34 46.03 34.97 2.95
CA ILE A 34 46.78 35.06 1.68
C ILE A 34 46.90 36.52 1.21
N ALA A 35 45.83 37.30 1.27
CA ALA A 35 45.84 38.69 0.84
C ALA A 35 46.81 39.53 1.68
N ASP A 36 46.77 39.37 3.01
CA ASP A 36 47.65 40.08 3.93
C ASP A 36 49.13 39.69 3.71
N LYS A 37 49.42 38.41 3.46
CA LYS A 37 50.78 37.93 3.13
C LYS A 37 51.29 38.47 1.80
N ASN A 38 50.43 38.55 0.78
CA ASN A 38 50.79 39.14 -0.51
C ASN A 38 51.08 40.63 -0.38
N GLU A 39 50.25 41.36 0.36
CA GLU A 39 50.48 42.79 0.63
C GLU A 39 51.78 43.03 1.39
N ALA A 40 52.05 42.22 2.42
CA ALA A 40 53.32 42.28 3.15
C ALA A 40 54.53 42.05 2.23
N MET A 41 54.46 41.04 1.35
CA MET A 41 55.50 40.76 0.36
C MET A 41 55.68 41.93 -0.61
N HIS A 42 54.59 42.57 -1.07
CA HIS A 42 54.67 43.74 -1.95
C HIS A 42 55.37 44.91 -1.26
N ILE A 43 55.02 45.19 0.00
CA ILE A 43 55.68 46.23 0.80
C ILE A 43 57.18 45.93 0.93
N ASP A 44 57.55 44.69 1.24
CA ASP A 44 58.95 44.29 1.41
C ASP A 44 59.76 44.42 0.11
N ILE A 45 59.17 44.05 -1.02
CA ILE A 45 59.77 44.24 -2.36
C ILE A 45 59.98 45.73 -2.64
N ASP A 46 58.98 46.56 -2.37
CA ASP A 46 59.08 48.01 -2.57
C ASP A 46 60.17 48.61 -1.69
N GLN A 47 60.27 48.18 -0.42
CA GLN A 47 61.35 48.63 0.47
C GLN A 47 62.73 48.15 0.00
N TYR A 48 62.85 46.90 -0.45
CA TYR A 48 64.10 46.35 -0.98
C TYR A 48 64.60 47.11 -2.22
N ASN A 49 63.68 47.59 -3.07
CA ASN A 49 64.01 48.33 -4.27
C ASN A 49 64.42 49.80 -4.03
N LEU A 50 64.22 50.34 -2.82
CA LEU A 50 64.66 51.70 -2.49
C LEU A 50 66.18 51.79 -2.41
N ASN A 51 66.73 52.89 -2.95
CA ASN A 51 68.15 53.21 -2.84
C ASN A 51 68.34 54.69 -2.46
N GLU A 52 69.58 55.09 -2.22
CA GLU A 52 69.97 56.45 -1.79
C GLU A 52 69.57 57.56 -2.77
N LYS A 53 69.28 57.21 -4.03
CA LYS A 53 68.86 58.14 -5.09
C LYS A 53 67.34 58.13 -5.32
N SER A 54 66.59 57.27 -4.61
CA SER A 54 65.14 57.19 -4.74
C SER A 54 64.48 58.48 -4.20
N ALA A 55 63.53 59.03 -4.95
CA ALA A 55 62.90 60.32 -4.63
C ALA A 55 62.08 60.34 -3.32
N ASN A 56 61.67 59.17 -2.80
CA ASN A 56 60.77 59.05 -1.66
C ASN A 56 61.48 58.75 -0.32
N ILE A 57 62.81 58.92 -0.24
CA ILE A 57 63.56 58.75 1.01
C ILE A 57 63.62 60.07 1.80
N SER A 58 63.43 60.01 3.11
CA SER A 58 63.44 61.18 4.01
C SER A 58 63.68 60.76 5.45
N PHE A 59 64.16 61.68 6.29
CA PHE A 59 64.28 61.45 7.73
C PHE A 59 62.89 61.26 8.37
N LYS A 60 62.66 60.11 9.01
CA LYS A 60 61.40 59.81 9.68
C LYS A 60 61.50 60.18 11.18
N PRO A 61 60.61 61.03 11.72
CA PRO A 61 60.69 61.52 13.10
C PRO A 61 60.51 60.44 14.17
N PHE A 62 59.90 59.30 13.83
CA PHE A 62 59.64 58.17 14.75
C PHE A 62 60.16 56.84 14.18
N ALA A 63 61.38 56.81 13.64
CA ALA A 63 61.93 55.65 12.95
C ALA A 63 62.06 54.39 13.84
N THR A 64 62.20 54.54 15.16
CA THR A 64 62.33 53.42 16.11
C THR A 64 61.02 53.01 16.79
N ARG A 65 59.88 53.61 16.39
CA ARG A 65 58.57 53.28 16.94
C ARG A 65 58.22 51.84 16.59
N LYS A 66 57.90 51.04 17.61
CA LYS A 66 57.26 49.73 17.42
C LYS A 66 55.74 49.91 17.36
N PRO A 67 55.04 49.25 16.42
CA PRO A 67 53.60 49.14 16.45
C PRO A 67 53.12 48.51 17.77
N GLU A 68 51.92 48.89 18.22
CA GLU A 68 51.35 48.43 19.50
C GLU A 68 50.95 46.95 19.47
N HIS A 69 50.66 46.42 18.27
CA HIS A 69 50.27 45.03 18.04
C HIS A 69 51.18 44.38 16.99
N GLN A 70 52.46 44.19 17.34
CA GLN A 70 53.38 43.43 16.52
C GLN A 70 53.43 41.98 17.01
N LEU A 71 53.14 41.03 16.11
CA LEU A 71 53.22 39.61 16.40
C LEU A 71 54.69 39.14 16.39
N ASP A 72 55.03 38.20 17.26
CA ASP A 72 56.27 37.46 17.15
C ASP A 72 56.18 36.38 16.06
N LEU A 73 57.34 35.93 15.57
CA LEU A 73 57.40 34.98 14.45
C LEU A 73 56.72 33.64 14.76
N GLN A 74 56.84 33.16 16.00
CA GLN A 74 56.22 31.89 16.40
C GLN A 74 54.70 32.03 16.38
N SER A 75 54.16 33.09 16.98
CA SER A 75 52.72 33.37 16.97
C SER A 75 52.16 33.56 15.54
N TRP A 76 52.91 34.17 14.63
CA TRP A 76 52.51 34.31 13.23
C TRP A 76 52.47 32.95 12.49
N GLU A 77 53.47 32.11 12.73
CA GLU A 77 53.52 30.76 12.15
C GLU A 77 52.38 29.89 12.69
N ASP A 78 52.15 29.94 13.99
CA ASP A 78 51.08 29.19 14.66
C ASP A 78 49.69 29.63 14.16
N LEU A 79 49.46 30.93 13.95
CA LEU A 79 48.22 31.45 13.36
C LEU A 79 48.02 30.91 11.94
N SER A 80 49.07 30.99 11.11
CA SER A 80 49.04 30.50 9.73
C SER A 80 48.73 29.00 9.67
N ARG A 81 49.39 28.21 10.52
CA ARG A 81 49.15 26.76 10.65
C ARG A 81 47.73 26.48 11.10
N SER A 82 47.22 27.21 12.09
CA SER A 82 45.86 27.03 12.60
C SER A 82 44.79 27.31 11.54
N ILE A 83 44.95 28.36 10.71
CA ILE A 83 44.02 28.66 9.63
C ILE A 83 44.03 27.53 8.59
N LEU A 84 45.21 27.05 8.20
CA LEU A 84 45.35 25.94 7.27
C LEU A 84 44.72 24.64 7.81
N GLU A 85 45.02 24.28 9.06
CA GLU A 85 44.45 23.11 9.72
C GLU A 85 42.93 23.18 9.81
N ARG A 86 42.38 24.35 10.14
CA ARG A 86 40.93 24.58 10.14
C ARG A 86 40.35 24.37 8.75
N ALA A 87 40.94 24.95 7.71
CA ALA A 87 40.46 24.78 6.33
C ALA A 87 40.49 23.31 5.89
N CYS A 88 41.59 22.59 6.15
CA CYS A 88 41.70 21.16 5.87
C CYS A 88 40.65 20.33 6.62
N ALA A 89 40.39 20.65 7.89
CA ALA A 89 39.39 19.96 8.70
C ALA A 89 37.95 20.19 8.18
N GLU A 90 37.62 21.41 7.73
CA GLU A 90 36.31 21.70 7.13
C GLU A 90 36.14 21.01 5.77
N ILE A 91 37.19 20.94 4.94
CA ILE A 91 37.17 20.18 3.67
C ILE A 91 36.90 18.69 3.91
N ALA A 92 37.59 18.09 4.89
CA ALA A 92 37.39 16.69 5.25
C ALA A 92 35.95 16.44 5.75
N ARG A 93 35.41 17.34 6.58
CA ARG A 93 34.00 17.29 7.02
C ARG A 93 33.02 17.42 5.85
N GLY A 94 33.28 18.32 4.91
CA GLY A 94 32.49 18.45 3.68
C GLY A 94 32.42 17.15 2.88
N ALA A 95 33.56 16.48 2.69
CA ALA A 95 33.62 15.19 2.00
C ALA A 95 32.80 14.10 2.71
N GLU A 96 32.86 14.05 4.05
CA GLU A 96 32.06 13.11 4.85
C GLU A 96 30.55 13.37 4.70
N VAL A 97 30.14 14.63 4.73
CA VAL A 97 28.73 15.01 4.56
C VAL A 97 28.21 14.63 3.16
N ILE A 98 29.00 14.85 2.10
CA ILE A 98 28.64 14.43 0.74
C ILE A 98 28.45 12.91 0.69
N HIS A 99 29.37 12.16 1.27
CA HIS A 99 29.26 10.70 1.34
C HIS A 99 27.98 10.27 2.06
N ARG A 100 27.68 10.89 3.21
CA ARG A 100 26.48 10.63 4.01
C ARG A 100 25.20 10.94 3.25
N LEU A 101 25.16 12.07 2.52
CA LEU A 101 24.01 12.44 1.68
C LEU A 101 23.76 11.42 0.57
N HIS A 102 24.80 11.02 -0.17
CA HIS A 102 24.68 9.99 -1.19
C HIS A 102 24.16 8.68 -0.59
N LEU A 103 24.73 8.23 0.52
CA LEU A 103 24.28 7.03 1.21
C LEU A 103 22.81 7.15 1.65
N GLY A 104 22.42 8.29 2.23
CA GLY A 104 21.06 8.57 2.67
C GLY A 104 20.04 8.49 1.54
N VAL A 105 20.34 9.10 0.39
CA VAL A 105 19.49 9.04 -0.80
C VAL A 105 19.34 7.60 -1.31
N HIS A 106 20.44 6.85 -1.42
CA HIS A 106 20.38 5.45 -1.83
C HIS A 106 19.58 4.57 -0.86
N GLN A 107 19.77 4.76 0.45
CA GLN A 107 19.00 4.03 1.46
C GLN A 107 17.51 4.38 1.40
N ALA A 108 17.16 5.66 1.20
CA ALA A 108 15.79 6.09 1.03
C ALA A 108 15.15 5.47 -0.22
N ALA A 109 15.84 5.51 -1.36
CA ALA A 109 15.38 4.89 -2.60
C ALA A 109 15.14 3.38 -2.43
N ASN A 110 16.10 2.66 -1.83
CA ASN A 110 15.98 1.23 -1.57
C ASN A 110 14.80 0.90 -0.63
N LYS A 111 14.61 1.67 0.44
CA LYS A 111 13.48 1.49 1.36
C LYS A 111 12.14 1.73 0.67
N MET A 112 12.05 2.76 -0.17
CA MET A 112 10.83 3.06 -0.94
C MET A 112 10.54 1.97 -1.97
N GLY A 113 11.56 1.53 -2.72
CA GLY A 113 11.46 0.43 -3.68
C GLY A 113 10.98 -0.85 -3.02
N ALA A 114 11.64 -1.29 -1.94
CA ALA A 114 11.24 -2.48 -1.20
C ALA A 114 9.80 -2.40 -0.64
N LYS A 115 9.31 -1.20 -0.28
CA LYS A 115 7.91 -1.03 0.10
C LYS A 115 6.97 -1.19 -1.09
N SER A 116 7.32 -0.57 -2.23
CA SER A 116 6.55 -0.67 -3.46
C SER A 116 6.39 -2.12 -3.88
N ASP A 117 7.48 -2.89 -3.86
CA ASP A 117 7.48 -4.31 -4.21
C ASP A 117 6.55 -5.12 -3.30
N ARG A 118 6.67 -4.94 -1.97
CA ARG A 118 5.79 -5.61 -0.99
C ARG A 118 4.32 -5.29 -1.21
N VAL A 119 4.02 -4.02 -1.51
CA VAL A 119 2.64 -3.60 -1.80
C VAL A 119 2.15 -4.24 -3.10
N GLY A 120 2.99 -4.29 -4.14
CA GLY A 120 2.70 -4.97 -5.40
C GLY A 120 2.44 -6.46 -5.21
N ASP A 121 3.24 -7.15 -4.39
CA ASP A 121 3.05 -8.57 -4.06
C ASP A 121 1.75 -8.80 -3.30
N ALA A 122 1.48 -8.00 -2.26
CA ALA A 122 0.26 -8.10 -1.49
C ALA A 122 -1.00 -7.84 -2.34
N LEU A 123 -0.93 -6.88 -3.27
CA LEU A 123 -2.00 -6.62 -4.23
C LEU A 123 -2.22 -7.80 -5.18
N ARG A 124 -1.15 -8.39 -5.72
CA ARG A 124 -1.24 -9.57 -6.59
C ARG A 124 -1.93 -10.75 -5.90
N VAL A 125 -1.54 -11.04 -4.66
CA VAL A 125 -2.17 -12.10 -3.85
C VAL A 125 -3.65 -11.78 -3.63
N ARG A 126 -3.98 -10.56 -3.21
CA ARG A 126 -5.38 -10.17 -2.99
C ARG A 126 -6.24 -10.28 -4.25
N VAL A 127 -5.73 -9.83 -5.39
CA VAL A 127 -6.43 -9.96 -6.68
C VAL A 127 -6.71 -11.44 -6.97
N HIS A 128 -5.68 -12.29 -6.87
CA HIS A 128 -5.84 -13.73 -7.09
C HIS A 128 -6.90 -14.35 -6.17
N ASP A 129 -6.85 -14.04 -4.87
CA ASP A 129 -7.81 -14.56 -3.90
C ASP A 129 -9.23 -14.08 -4.18
N THR A 130 -9.41 -12.80 -4.55
CA THR A 130 -10.73 -12.26 -4.91
C THR A 130 -11.29 -12.90 -6.18
N GLU A 131 -10.47 -13.09 -7.22
CA GLU A 131 -10.89 -13.78 -8.44
C GLU A 131 -11.25 -15.24 -8.17
N ARG A 132 -10.49 -15.92 -7.30
CA ARG A 132 -10.80 -17.28 -6.89
C ARG A 132 -12.14 -17.35 -6.15
N ALA A 133 -12.40 -16.43 -5.23
CA ALA A 133 -13.67 -16.36 -4.51
C ALA A 133 -14.85 -16.09 -5.46
N ILE A 134 -14.67 -15.20 -6.46
CA ILE A 134 -15.68 -14.94 -7.49
C ILE A 134 -15.99 -16.21 -8.28
N ARG A 135 -14.96 -16.91 -8.79
CA ARG A 135 -15.14 -18.16 -9.54
C ARG A 135 -15.88 -19.23 -8.73
N GLU A 136 -15.54 -19.35 -7.44
CA GLU A 136 -16.23 -20.29 -6.55
C GLU A 136 -17.70 -19.93 -6.35
N LEU A 137 -18.01 -18.64 -6.14
CA LEU A 137 -19.39 -18.18 -6.00
C LEU A 137 -20.20 -18.36 -7.29
N GLU A 138 -19.59 -18.11 -8.45
CA GLU A 138 -20.22 -18.35 -9.76
C GLU A 138 -20.54 -19.84 -9.96
N PHE A 139 -19.61 -20.72 -9.58
CA PHE A 139 -19.81 -22.16 -9.61
C PHE A 139 -20.96 -22.60 -8.69
N GLN A 140 -20.95 -22.14 -7.44
CA GLN A 140 -22.01 -22.44 -6.47
C GLN A 140 -23.38 -21.93 -6.95
N ARG A 141 -23.41 -20.73 -7.54
CA ARG A 141 -24.65 -20.17 -8.12
C ARG A 141 -25.19 -21.08 -9.23
N SER A 142 -24.34 -21.51 -10.16
CA SER A 142 -24.76 -22.39 -11.27
C SER A 142 -25.27 -23.75 -10.78
N MET A 143 -24.62 -24.31 -9.75
CA MET A 143 -25.07 -25.55 -9.13
C MET A 143 -26.44 -25.39 -8.46
N MET A 144 -26.64 -24.29 -7.72
CA MET A 144 -27.91 -23.98 -7.07
C MET A 144 -29.03 -23.71 -8.08
N GLU A 145 -28.75 -22.99 -9.18
CA GLU A 145 -29.71 -22.78 -10.27
C GLU A 145 -30.16 -24.13 -10.88
N THR A 146 -29.22 -25.04 -11.13
CA THR A 146 -29.52 -26.38 -11.66
C THR A 146 -30.34 -27.22 -10.66
N GLU A 147 -30.03 -27.14 -9.37
CA GLU A 147 -30.80 -27.82 -8.32
C GLU A 147 -32.21 -27.24 -8.20
N GLN A 148 -32.36 -25.92 -8.28
CA GLN A 148 -33.64 -25.24 -8.28
C GLN A 148 -34.52 -25.68 -9.47
N GLU A 149 -33.95 -25.78 -10.67
CA GLU A 149 -34.66 -26.28 -11.85
C GLU A 149 -35.17 -27.73 -11.66
N LYS A 150 -34.35 -28.60 -11.06
CA LYS A 150 -34.74 -29.98 -10.74
C LYS A 150 -35.89 -30.02 -9.72
N MET A 151 -35.78 -29.25 -8.64
CA MET A 151 -36.82 -29.16 -7.61
C MET A 151 -38.14 -28.61 -8.17
N GLN A 152 -38.06 -27.62 -9.06
CA GLN A 152 -39.24 -27.10 -9.76
C GLN A 152 -39.87 -28.16 -10.67
N GLN A 153 -39.06 -28.94 -11.38
CA GLN A 153 -39.57 -30.01 -12.22
C GLN A 153 -40.23 -31.12 -11.39
N GLU A 154 -39.64 -31.51 -10.27
CA GLU A 154 -40.22 -32.48 -9.35
C GLU A 154 -41.55 -32.00 -8.78
N THR A 155 -41.62 -30.73 -8.37
CA THR A 155 -42.89 -30.10 -7.93
C THR A 155 -43.95 -30.16 -9.02
N ARG A 156 -43.61 -29.85 -10.28
CA ARG A 156 -44.54 -29.96 -11.41
C ARG A 156 -45.04 -31.40 -11.59
N ASN A 157 -44.13 -32.38 -11.53
CA ASN A 157 -44.48 -33.79 -11.66
C ASN A 157 -45.43 -34.26 -10.53
N LEU A 158 -45.19 -33.82 -9.29
CA LEU A 158 -46.07 -34.12 -8.15
C LEU A 158 -47.46 -33.49 -8.33
N GLU A 159 -47.54 -32.25 -8.79
CA GLU A 159 -48.81 -31.57 -9.06
C GLU A 159 -49.61 -32.26 -10.19
N GLU A 160 -48.93 -32.73 -11.23
CA GLU A 160 -49.53 -33.52 -12.32
C GLU A 160 -50.04 -34.88 -11.83
N ALA A 161 -49.25 -35.59 -11.03
CA ALA A 161 -49.64 -36.86 -10.42
C ALA A 161 -50.88 -36.68 -9.52
N ARG A 162 -50.91 -35.61 -8.72
CA ARG A 162 -52.09 -35.26 -7.90
C ARG A 162 -53.30 -34.97 -8.78
N ARG A 163 -53.14 -34.22 -9.88
CA ARG A 163 -54.23 -33.92 -10.81
C ARG A 163 -54.80 -35.20 -11.44
N ALA A 164 -53.93 -36.12 -11.85
CA ALA A 164 -54.33 -37.43 -12.37
C ALA A 164 -55.11 -38.24 -11.32
N LYS A 165 -54.64 -38.29 -10.07
CA LYS A 165 -55.35 -38.96 -8.97
C LYS A 165 -56.70 -38.31 -8.65
N ARG A 166 -56.82 -36.98 -8.67
CA ARG A 166 -58.12 -36.29 -8.53
C ARG A 166 -59.09 -36.64 -9.66
N ALA A 167 -58.60 -36.82 -10.89
CA ALA A 167 -59.44 -37.29 -12.00
C ALA A 167 -59.91 -38.74 -11.78
N SER A 168 -59.04 -39.63 -11.29
CA SER A 168 -59.42 -41.00 -10.87
C SER A 168 -60.44 -41.00 -9.74
N LEU A 169 -60.26 -40.14 -8.72
CA LEU A 169 -61.20 -39.99 -7.61
C LEU A 169 -62.59 -39.58 -8.11
N LYS A 170 -62.64 -38.57 -8.99
CA LYS A 170 -63.89 -38.11 -9.60
C LYS A 170 -64.60 -39.25 -10.35
N LEU A 171 -63.86 -40.05 -11.12
CA LEU A 171 -64.42 -41.20 -11.83
C LEU A 171 -64.96 -42.27 -10.88
N ALA A 172 -64.22 -42.62 -9.83
CA ALA A 172 -64.66 -43.57 -8.82
C ALA A 172 -65.93 -43.10 -8.10
N GLN A 173 -65.99 -41.82 -7.71
CA GLN A 173 -67.18 -41.20 -7.10
C GLN A 173 -68.39 -41.24 -8.04
N THR A 174 -68.24 -40.84 -9.30
CA THR A 174 -69.34 -40.89 -10.28
C THR A 174 -69.82 -42.33 -10.54
N ARG A 175 -68.90 -43.31 -10.58
CA ARG A 175 -69.27 -44.73 -10.70
C ARG A 175 -70.04 -45.22 -9.48
N LEU A 176 -69.63 -44.81 -8.29
CA LEU A 176 -70.28 -45.19 -7.04
C LEU A 176 -71.69 -44.58 -6.95
N GLU A 177 -71.82 -43.28 -7.27
CA GLU A 177 -73.11 -42.56 -7.34
C GLU A 177 -74.06 -43.22 -8.33
N GLY A 178 -73.62 -43.51 -9.56
CA GLY A 178 -74.48 -44.19 -10.55
C GLY A 178 -74.90 -45.61 -10.15
N ARG A 179 -74.22 -46.25 -9.20
CA ARG A 179 -74.67 -47.53 -8.62
C ARG A 179 -75.73 -47.35 -7.53
N GLN A 180 -75.81 -46.18 -6.89
CA GLN A 180 -76.83 -45.89 -5.88
C GLN A 180 -78.23 -45.72 -6.50
N ASP A 181 -78.32 -45.44 -7.80
CA ASP A 181 -79.57 -45.33 -8.57
C ASP A 181 -80.22 -46.69 -8.90
N ARG A 182 -79.66 -47.81 -8.43
CA ARG A 182 -80.24 -49.14 -8.64
C ARG A 182 -81.62 -49.25 -7.96
N PRO A 183 -82.66 -49.73 -8.63
CA PRO A 183 -84.01 -49.78 -8.05
C PRO A 183 -84.23 -50.97 -7.11
N GLY A 184 -84.93 -50.73 -6.00
CA GLY A 184 -85.46 -51.78 -5.12
C GLY A 184 -84.39 -52.68 -4.51
N ASN A 185 -84.61 -54.00 -4.56
CA ASN A 185 -83.72 -55.00 -3.94
C ASN A 185 -82.40 -55.22 -4.71
N GLU A 186 -82.27 -54.70 -5.93
CA GLU A 186 -81.02 -54.74 -6.71
C GLU A 186 -79.99 -53.70 -6.22
N ASN A 187 -80.39 -52.79 -5.32
CA ASN A 187 -79.48 -51.88 -4.63
C ASN A 187 -78.77 -52.60 -3.47
N ASN A 188 -77.81 -53.44 -3.82
CA ASN A 188 -77.03 -54.22 -2.87
C ASN A 188 -75.55 -53.80 -2.86
N GLU A 189 -74.88 -54.05 -1.73
CA GLU A 189 -73.44 -53.90 -1.58
C GLU A 189 -72.72 -55.12 -2.15
N ASP A 190 -72.82 -55.31 -3.47
CA ASP A 190 -72.09 -56.36 -4.17
C ASP A 190 -70.56 -56.13 -4.16
N ALA A 191 -69.81 -57.15 -4.58
CA ALA A 191 -68.35 -57.10 -4.58
C ALA A 191 -67.76 -55.92 -5.38
N ALA A 192 -68.46 -55.45 -6.41
CA ALA A 192 -68.04 -54.30 -7.20
C ALA A 192 -68.32 -52.96 -6.49
N HIS A 193 -69.38 -52.86 -5.67
CA HIS A 193 -69.60 -51.69 -4.80
C HIS A 193 -68.51 -51.61 -3.71
N ALA A 194 -68.24 -52.73 -3.01
CA ALA A 194 -67.20 -52.78 -1.99
C ALA A 194 -65.81 -52.47 -2.57
N GLY A 195 -65.45 -53.04 -3.74
CA GLY A 195 -64.19 -52.76 -4.41
C GLY A 195 -64.02 -51.29 -4.83
N LEU A 196 -65.10 -50.61 -5.23
CA LEU A 196 -65.06 -49.17 -5.56
C LEU A 196 -64.87 -48.30 -4.31
N LEU A 197 -65.42 -48.70 -3.15
CA LEU A 197 -65.19 -48.01 -1.88
C LEU A 197 -63.73 -48.15 -1.43
N ASP A 198 -63.16 -49.35 -1.52
CA ASP A 198 -61.75 -49.59 -1.21
C ASP A 198 -60.81 -48.81 -2.14
N GLU A 199 -61.11 -48.81 -3.45
CA GLU A 199 -60.38 -48.01 -4.44
C GLU A 199 -60.47 -46.51 -4.13
N LEU A 200 -61.65 -46.02 -3.75
CA LEU A 200 -61.85 -44.63 -3.38
C LEU A 200 -61.01 -44.23 -2.16
N ASN A 201 -61.03 -45.03 -1.09
CA ASN A 201 -60.23 -44.79 0.11
C ASN A 201 -58.73 -44.78 -0.23
N GLY A 202 -58.25 -45.77 -1.00
CA GLY A 202 -56.85 -45.82 -1.44
C GLY A 202 -56.43 -44.64 -2.34
N ILE A 203 -57.34 -44.10 -3.16
CA ILE A 203 -57.09 -42.90 -3.96
C ILE A 203 -57.02 -41.65 -3.07
N VAL A 204 -57.88 -41.53 -2.05
CA VAL A 204 -57.86 -40.42 -1.08
C VAL A 204 -56.54 -40.43 -0.31
N ASP A 205 -56.13 -41.57 0.25
CA ASP A 205 -54.86 -41.70 0.96
C ASP A 205 -53.66 -41.33 0.06
N SER A 206 -53.72 -41.73 -1.22
CA SER A 206 -52.69 -41.37 -2.21
C SER A 206 -52.65 -39.86 -2.49
N ILE A 207 -53.80 -39.18 -2.51
CA ILE A 207 -53.87 -37.72 -2.70
C ILE A 207 -53.30 -37.01 -1.47
N ASP A 208 -53.66 -37.44 -0.27
CA ASP A 208 -53.20 -36.84 0.98
C ASP A 208 -51.67 -36.97 1.12
N ALA A 209 -51.11 -38.14 0.76
CA ALA A 209 -49.66 -38.33 0.72
C ALA A 209 -48.96 -37.41 -0.31
N LEU A 210 -49.56 -37.19 -1.48
CA LEU A 210 -49.05 -36.26 -2.48
C LEU A 210 -49.17 -34.80 -2.03
N ASP A 211 -50.26 -34.42 -1.37
CA ASP A 211 -50.43 -33.06 -0.82
C ASP A 211 -49.44 -32.79 0.31
N GLU A 212 -49.11 -33.80 1.14
CA GLU A 212 -48.05 -33.71 2.15
C GLU A 212 -46.66 -33.54 1.51
N GLN A 213 -46.35 -34.27 0.44
CA GLN A 213 -45.10 -34.10 -0.30
C GLN A 213 -45.00 -32.71 -0.95
N ILE A 214 -46.08 -32.23 -1.58
CA ILE A 214 -46.10 -30.90 -2.20
C ILE A 214 -45.96 -29.78 -1.16
N THR A 215 -46.55 -29.94 0.03
CA THR A 215 -46.38 -28.96 1.11
C THR A 215 -44.97 -28.96 1.69
N LYS A 216 -44.30 -30.10 1.75
CA LYS A 216 -42.88 -30.19 2.15
C LYS A 216 -41.92 -29.60 1.12
N SER A 217 -42.29 -29.61 -0.16
CA SER A 217 -41.47 -29.05 -1.26
C SER A 217 -41.67 -27.54 -1.49
N LYS A 218 -42.54 -26.87 -0.72
CA LYS A 218 -42.78 -25.42 -0.77
C LYS A 218 -42.06 -24.69 0.35
#